data_AF-A0A542W193-F1
#
_entry.id   AF-A0A542W193-F1
#
_cell.length_a   1.000
_cell.length_b   1.000
_cell.length_c   1.000
_cell.angle_alpha   90.00
_cell.angle_beta   90.00
_cell.angle_gamma   90.00
#
_symmetry.space_group_name_H-M   'P 1'
#
loop_
_entity.id
_entity.type
_entity.pdbx_description
1 polymer ?
#
loop_
_entity_poly.entity_id
_entity_poly.type
_entity_poly.pdbx_seq_one_letter_code
_entity_poly.pdbx_strand_id
1 'polypeptide(L)'
;MKNFSLLSLFLSTVFVTCPLYAQSDQGDVMPVAVSGDVEKTHRAIDYVGGWAVTSGGKTVIEIEIEQTHNSRNPFGGFLSHPHLDITTKAFTNVHGPLVREEIVASRLFDDHLFFSTRDGLGARHDIEMRLDNNDSASLNILDIAGIRWPITRTNSRAPFTLNWDINHVYTIDRPELPPNTEIIRIYREVQSSKSPNEEIAGAARLQRVKDIISQGKLHTAQDFNQAAYILNRSSKAEDALLAHSLAMAALANGDETAITTATNSLDHYLMLNGRPQIYGTCRQGLAKNSPIQQPYDNTAIPESLRHELGAFEPIASLASSTAEKTPVAASVATENPIKDKVAPTTPIIINRAGRRKIAMGQPTTAKKTPTMAPQN
;
A
#
# COMPACT_ATOMS: atom_id res chain seq x y z
N MET A 1 6.82 1.79 -17.18
CA MET A 1 5.59 2.51 -16.77
C MET A 1 5.92 3.99 -16.79
N LYS A 2 5.21 4.80 -17.58
CA LYS A 2 5.52 6.23 -17.76
C LYS A 2 4.76 7.02 -16.70
N ASN A 3 5.49 7.68 -15.80
CA ASN A 3 4.93 8.68 -14.89
C ASN A 3 4.56 9.90 -15.74
N PHE A 4 3.28 10.28 -15.75
CA PHE A 4 2.85 11.53 -16.36
C PHE A 4 2.93 12.63 -15.30
N SER A 5 4.01 13.41 -15.36
CA SER A 5 4.03 14.74 -14.76
C SER A 5 3.16 15.64 -15.63
N LEU A 6 2.38 16.53 -15.01
CA LEU A 6 1.43 17.45 -15.64
C LEU A 6 2.04 18.54 -16.56
N LEU A 7 3.25 18.32 -17.10
CA LEU A 7 3.89 19.23 -18.04
C LEU A 7 3.99 18.62 -19.45
N SER A 8 3.17 19.18 -20.34
CA SER A 8 3.28 19.21 -21.81
C SER A 8 3.01 17.92 -22.60
N LEU A 9 2.06 18.02 -23.55
CA LEU A 9 2.18 17.38 -24.87
C LEU A 9 1.30 18.08 -25.92
N PHE A 10 1.92 18.46 -27.03
CA PHE A 10 1.35 19.16 -28.19
C PHE A 10 0.83 18.18 -29.26
N LEU A 11 -0.17 18.68 -30.02
CA LEU A 11 -0.55 18.38 -31.42
C LEU A 11 -1.22 17.03 -31.79
N SER A 12 -2.51 17.07 -32.14
CA SER A 12 -2.97 17.10 -33.55
C SER A 12 -4.49 16.90 -33.65
N THR A 13 -5.15 17.89 -34.26
CA THR A 13 -6.58 17.88 -34.58
C THR A 13 -6.83 16.99 -35.80
N VAL A 14 -7.69 15.97 -35.66
CA VAL A 14 -8.30 15.27 -36.80
C VAL A 14 -9.81 15.40 -36.68
N PHE A 15 -10.39 16.20 -37.58
CA PHE A 15 -11.84 16.24 -37.80
C PHE A 15 -12.24 14.99 -38.60
N VAL A 16 -13.00 14.09 -37.99
CA VAL A 16 -13.74 13.06 -38.72
C VAL A 16 -15.21 13.49 -38.76
N THR A 17 -15.67 13.85 -39.95
CA THR A 17 -17.08 14.06 -40.26
C THR A 17 -17.67 12.73 -40.71
N CYS A 18 -18.76 12.28 -40.08
CA CYS A 18 -19.56 11.15 -40.56
C CYS A 18 -20.91 11.66 -41.10
N PRO A 19 -21.41 11.13 -42.22
CA PRO A 19 -22.60 11.62 -42.89
C PRO A 19 -23.90 11.03 -42.32
N LEU A 20 -24.97 11.82 -42.42
CA LEU A 20 -26.37 11.43 -42.27
C LEU A 20 -26.70 10.21 -43.14
N TYR A 21 -27.38 9.22 -42.56
CA TYR A 21 -28.20 8.26 -43.31
C TYR A 21 -29.63 8.32 -42.78
N ALA A 22 -30.55 8.67 -43.66
CA ALA A 22 -31.99 8.65 -43.43
C ALA A 22 -32.54 7.36 -44.01
N GLN A 23 -33.40 6.63 -43.28
CA GLN A 23 -34.45 5.84 -43.91
C GLN A 23 -35.62 5.54 -42.94
N SER A 24 -36.81 5.64 -43.54
CA SER A 24 -38.19 5.26 -43.16
C SER A 24 -38.32 3.85 -42.53
N ASP A 25 -39.38 3.42 -41.85
CA ASP A 25 -40.81 3.67 -42.04
C ASP A 25 -41.62 3.18 -40.81
N GLN A 26 -42.89 3.57 -40.73
CA GLN A 26 -43.87 3.26 -39.68
C GLN A 26 -44.24 1.77 -39.53
N GLY A 27 -44.40 1.33 -38.28
CA GLY A 27 -44.98 0.04 -37.91
C GLY A 27 -45.58 0.10 -36.51
N ASP A 28 -46.90 0.12 -36.46
CA ASP A 28 -47.78 0.23 -35.29
C ASP A 28 -47.61 -0.95 -34.32
N VAL A 29 -47.22 -0.68 -33.06
CA VAL A 29 -47.27 -1.68 -31.97
C VAL A 29 -47.76 -1.01 -30.69
N MET A 30 -48.82 -1.61 -30.14
CA MET A 30 -49.58 -1.27 -28.92
C MET A 30 -48.73 -0.80 -27.72
N PRO A 31 -49.26 0.08 -26.85
CA PRO A 31 -48.49 0.68 -25.77
C PRO A 31 -48.24 -0.35 -24.67
N VAL A 32 -47.00 -0.82 -24.58
CA VAL A 32 -46.47 -1.36 -23.32
C VAL A 32 -46.41 -0.20 -22.35
N ALA A 33 -47.04 -0.36 -21.18
CA ALA A 33 -46.91 0.60 -20.09
C ALA A 33 -45.44 0.69 -19.67
N VAL A 34 -44.73 1.66 -20.23
CA VAL A 34 -43.43 2.10 -19.75
C VAL A 34 -43.71 2.75 -18.40
N SER A 35 -43.30 2.08 -17.32
CA SER A 35 -43.08 2.77 -16.06
C SER A 35 -42.03 3.84 -16.34
N GLY A 36 -42.49 5.08 -16.50
CA GLY A 36 -41.63 6.23 -16.68
C GLY A 36 -40.86 6.47 -15.39
N ASP A 37 -39.69 5.85 -15.27
CA ASP A 37 -38.57 6.57 -14.68
C ASP A 37 -38.31 7.73 -15.64
N VAL A 38 -38.93 8.87 -15.32
CA VAL A 38 -38.57 10.15 -15.95
C VAL A 38 -37.12 10.37 -15.55
N GLU A 39 -36.21 10.09 -16.47
CA GLU A 39 -34.81 10.47 -16.38
C GLU A 39 -34.79 11.98 -16.11
N LYS A 40 -34.50 12.37 -14.87
CA LYS A 40 -34.47 13.77 -14.47
C LYS A 40 -33.31 14.42 -15.21
N THR A 41 -33.60 15.14 -16.28
CA THR A 41 -32.64 16.04 -16.91
C THR A 41 -32.37 17.19 -15.94
N HIS A 42 -31.13 17.34 -15.49
CA HIS A 42 -30.70 18.46 -14.68
C HIS A 42 -30.69 19.74 -15.51
N ARG A 43 -31.02 20.86 -14.88
CA ARG A 43 -30.98 22.17 -15.50
C ARG A 43 -29.57 22.73 -15.36
N ALA A 44 -29.20 23.64 -16.27
CA ALA A 44 -27.93 24.35 -16.20
C ALA A 44 -27.64 24.97 -14.81
N ILE A 45 -28.67 25.52 -14.16
CA ILE A 45 -28.55 26.13 -12.82
C ILE A 45 -28.17 25.12 -11.74
N ASP A 46 -28.46 23.83 -11.92
CA ASP A 46 -28.21 22.80 -10.90
C ASP A 46 -26.70 22.49 -10.76
N TYR A 47 -25.87 22.85 -11.75
CA TYR A 47 -24.40 22.75 -11.69
C TYR A 47 -23.74 23.94 -10.98
N VAL A 48 -24.44 25.09 -10.91
CA VAL A 48 -23.89 26.34 -10.36
C VAL A 48 -23.66 26.19 -8.85
N GLY A 49 -22.54 26.74 -8.38
CA GLY A 49 -22.14 26.74 -6.98
C GLY A 49 -20.74 26.16 -6.74
N GLY A 50 -20.42 25.99 -5.46
CA GLY A 50 -19.19 25.36 -5.02
C GLY A 50 -19.32 23.84 -4.95
N TRP A 51 -18.28 23.14 -5.37
CA TRP A 51 -18.14 21.68 -5.30
C TRP A 51 -16.76 21.33 -4.75
N ALA A 52 -16.68 20.25 -4.00
CA ALA A 52 -15.43 19.82 -3.40
C ALA A 52 -15.23 18.32 -3.58
N VAL A 53 -14.01 17.94 -3.97
CA VAL A 53 -13.47 16.61 -3.69
C VAL A 53 -12.93 16.65 -2.27
N THR A 54 -13.36 15.72 -1.43
CA THR A 54 -12.82 15.56 -0.09
C THR A 54 -12.15 14.20 0.10
N SER A 55 -11.03 14.19 0.80
CA SER A 55 -10.36 13.00 1.33
C SER A 55 -10.16 13.23 2.81
N GLY A 56 -10.63 12.30 3.65
CA GLY A 56 -10.44 12.41 5.11
C GLY A 56 -11.02 13.67 5.76
N GLY A 57 -12.10 14.23 5.22
CA GLY A 57 -12.68 15.48 5.70
C GLY A 57 -11.87 16.73 5.32
N LYS A 58 -10.79 16.58 4.55
CA LYS A 58 -10.01 17.68 3.96
C LYS A 58 -10.40 17.87 2.50
N THR A 59 -10.52 19.12 2.08
CA THR A 59 -10.77 19.45 0.67
C THR A 59 -9.46 19.39 -0.11
N VAL A 60 -9.41 18.57 -1.17
CA VAL A 60 -8.26 18.44 -2.07
C VAL A 60 -8.46 19.20 -3.38
N ILE A 61 -9.67 19.16 -3.93
CA ILE A 61 -10.05 19.95 -5.10
C ILE A 61 -11.31 20.72 -4.75
N GLU A 62 -11.33 22.01 -5.06
CA GLU A 62 -12.52 22.85 -5.04
C GLU A 62 -12.83 23.32 -6.46
N ILE A 63 -14.12 23.31 -6.83
CA ILE A 63 -14.61 23.79 -8.11
C ILE A 63 -15.69 24.83 -7.82
N GLU A 64 -15.49 26.04 -8.30
CA GLU A 64 -16.46 27.13 -8.27
C GLU A 64 -17.03 27.25 -9.68
N ILE A 65 -18.34 27.02 -9.83
CA ILE A 65 -19.04 27.10 -11.13
C ILE A 65 -20.05 28.25 -11.06
N GLU A 66 -19.91 29.18 -12.00
CA GLU A 66 -20.80 30.33 -12.15
C GLU A 66 -21.45 30.31 -13.54
N GLN A 67 -22.71 30.73 -13.62
CA GLN A 67 -23.37 30.90 -14.91
C GLN A 67 -22.89 32.18 -15.59
N THR A 68 -22.60 32.11 -16.89
CA THR A 68 -22.26 33.28 -17.70
C THR A 68 -23.42 33.67 -18.62
N HIS A 69 -23.30 34.85 -19.23
CA HIS A 69 -24.23 35.34 -20.26
C HIS A 69 -23.84 34.89 -21.68
N ASN A 70 -22.80 34.07 -21.84
CA ASN A 70 -22.29 33.63 -23.14
C ASN A 70 -22.81 32.22 -23.47
N SER A 71 -23.70 32.11 -24.47
CA SER A 71 -24.25 30.82 -24.90
C SER A 71 -23.21 29.82 -25.42
N ARG A 72 -22.03 30.28 -25.89
CA ARG A 72 -20.92 29.41 -26.31
C ARG A 72 -20.04 28.95 -25.15
N ASN A 73 -20.11 29.62 -24.01
CA ASN A 73 -19.37 29.28 -22.81
C ASN A 73 -20.26 29.54 -21.58
N PRO A 74 -21.34 28.74 -21.41
CA PRO A 74 -22.43 29.05 -20.48
C PRO A 74 -22.01 29.05 -19.00
N PHE A 75 -20.85 28.49 -18.69
CA PHE A 75 -20.27 28.44 -17.35
C PHE A 75 -18.84 28.99 -17.31
N GLY A 76 -18.52 29.65 -16.21
CA GLY A 76 -17.18 30.08 -15.85
C GLY A 76 -16.89 29.71 -14.41
N GLY A 77 -15.77 30.21 -13.89
CA GLY A 77 -15.35 29.98 -12.51
C GLY A 77 -13.95 29.36 -12.45
N PHE A 78 -13.68 28.59 -11.39
CA PHE A 78 -12.32 28.17 -11.06
C PHE A 78 -12.26 26.76 -10.51
N LEU A 79 -11.17 26.06 -10.82
CA LEU A 79 -10.76 24.83 -10.14
C LEU A 79 -9.52 25.15 -9.31
N SER A 80 -9.52 24.80 -8.03
CA SER A 80 -8.39 25.03 -7.12
C SER A 80 -7.94 23.70 -6.51
N HIS A 81 -6.63 23.46 -6.47
CA HIS A 81 -6.05 22.24 -5.92
C HIS A 81 -4.58 22.45 -5.53
N PRO A 82 -3.99 21.64 -4.63
CA PRO A 82 -2.55 21.62 -4.41
C PRO A 82 -1.84 20.93 -5.59
N HIS A 83 -0.51 21.08 -5.68
CA HIS A 83 0.28 20.20 -6.53
C HIS A 83 0.13 18.76 -6.03
N LEU A 84 -0.18 17.83 -6.93
CA LEU A 84 -0.38 16.41 -6.62
C LEU A 84 -0.16 15.58 -7.89
N ASP A 85 0.23 14.33 -7.70
CA ASP A 85 0.24 13.33 -8.76
C ASP A 85 -1.02 12.47 -8.66
N ILE A 86 -1.72 12.26 -9.79
CA ILE A 86 -2.93 11.44 -9.84
C ILE A 86 -2.63 10.09 -10.50
N THR A 87 -3.12 9.03 -9.88
CA THR A 87 -3.21 7.67 -10.44
C THR A 87 -4.65 7.21 -10.47
N THR A 88 -4.95 6.08 -11.11
CA THR A 88 -6.30 5.52 -11.26
C THR A 88 -7.07 5.24 -9.96
N LYS A 89 -6.41 5.27 -8.79
CA LYS A 89 -7.03 4.95 -7.48
C LYS A 89 -6.65 5.90 -6.35
N ALA A 90 -5.66 6.75 -6.58
CA ALA A 90 -5.05 7.53 -5.52
C ALA A 90 -4.37 8.79 -6.04
N PHE A 91 -4.10 9.71 -5.13
CA PHE A 91 -3.25 10.87 -5.36
C PHE A 91 -2.11 10.92 -4.34
N THR A 92 -0.95 11.43 -4.76
CA THR A 92 0.31 11.43 -3.99
C THR A 92 1.06 12.74 -4.16
N ASN A 93 2.19 12.89 -3.46
CA ASN A 93 3.07 14.06 -3.58
C ASN A 93 2.34 15.39 -3.38
N VAL A 94 1.42 15.44 -2.41
CA VAL A 94 0.55 16.60 -2.23
C VAL A 94 1.31 17.73 -1.54
N HIS A 95 1.46 18.87 -2.21
CA HIS A 95 2.18 20.03 -1.69
C HIS A 95 1.65 21.37 -2.22
N GLY A 96 2.00 22.45 -1.52
CA GLY A 96 1.63 23.82 -1.90
C GLY A 96 2.66 24.49 -2.82
N PRO A 97 2.39 25.73 -3.28
CA PRO A 97 1.16 26.51 -3.08
C PRO A 97 -0.03 25.93 -3.86
N LEU A 98 -1.24 26.42 -3.60
CA LEU A 98 -2.41 26.05 -4.40
C LEU A 98 -2.28 26.57 -5.83
N VAL A 99 -2.60 25.71 -6.77
CA VAL A 99 -2.83 26.05 -8.16
C VAL A 99 -4.30 26.42 -8.31
N ARG A 100 -4.56 27.53 -9.01
CA ARG A 100 -5.90 27.96 -9.38
C ARG A 100 -5.99 28.03 -10.89
N GLU A 101 -6.92 27.28 -11.44
CA GLU A 101 -7.17 27.18 -12.87
C GLU A 101 -8.51 27.84 -13.21
N GLU A 102 -8.54 28.66 -14.26
CA GLU A 102 -9.75 29.34 -14.74
C GLU A 102 -10.50 28.42 -15.71
N ILE A 103 -11.84 28.38 -15.61
CA ILE A 103 -12.68 27.73 -16.61
C ILE A 103 -12.71 28.59 -17.87
N VAL A 104 -12.01 28.14 -18.92
CA VAL A 104 -11.84 28.89 -20.18
C VAL A 104 -12.82 28.47 -21.27
N ALA A 105 -13.45 27.30 -21.14
CA ALA A 105 -14.48 26.81 -22.03
C ALA A 105 -15.43 25.89 -21.28
N SER A 106 -16.71 25.89 -21.67
CA SER A 106 -17.73 25.02 -21.09
C SER A 106 -18.84 24.75 -22.09
N ARG A 107 -19.54 23.64 -21.90
CA ARG A 107 -20.76 23.28 -22.62
C ARG A 107 -21.56 22.29 -21.80
N LEU A 108 -22.88 22.37 -21.90
CA LEU A 108 -23.79 21.35 -21.39
C LEU A 108 -24.22 20.48 -22.57
N PHE A 109 -24.06 19.16 -22.44
CA PHE A 109 -24.49 18.21 -23.46
C PHE A 109 -24.90 16.91 -22.79
N ASP A 110 -26.08 16.39 -23.12
CA ASP A 110 -26.57 15.10 -22.63
C ASP A 110 -26.53 14.96 -21.10
N ASP A 111 -27.03 15.97 -20.38
CA ASP A 111 -27.02 16.03 -18.91
C ASP A 111 -25.61 15.97 -18.27
N HIS A 112 -24.59 16.31 -19.03
CA HIS A 112 -23.21 16.34 -18.58
C HIS A 112 -22.64 17.75 -18.82
N LEU A 113 -21.97 18.29 -17.82
CA LEU A 113 -21.22 19.54 -17.95
C LEU A 113 -19.80 19.19 -18.36
N PHE A 114 -19.39 19.63 -19.55
CA PHE A 114 -18.02 19.57 -19.99
C PHE A 114 -17.39 20.95 -19.84
N PHE A 115 -16.22 21.03 -19.23
CA PHE A 115 -15.47 22.27 -19.13
C PHE A 115 -13.97 22.04 -19.24
N SER A 116 -13.27 23.08 -19.68
CA SER A 116 -11.82 23.09 -19.77
C SER A 116 -11.26 24.15 -18.85
N THR A 117 -10.26 23.79 -18.06
CA THR A 117 -9.57 24.70 -17.16
C THR A 117 -8.21 25.11 -17.73
N ARG A 118 -7.66 26.22 -17.27
CA ARG A 118 -6.29 26.64 -17.59
C ARG A 118 -5.60 27.24 -16.39
N ASP A 119 -4.39 26.79 -16.07
CA ASP A 119 -3.57 27.36 -15.01
C ASP A 119 -2.78 28.60 -15.48
N GLY A 120 -2.11 29.27 -14.55
CA GLY A 120 -1.27 30.45 -14.85
C GLY A 120 -0.03 30.16 -15.72
N LEU A 121 0.32 28.89 -15.93
CA LEU A 121 1.45 28.43 -16.74
C LEU A 121 1.01 27.95 -18.13
N GLY A 122 -0.30 27.85 -18.39
CA GLY A 122 -0.88 27.42 -19.66
C GLY A 122 -1.23 25.93 -19.74
N ALA A 123 -1.04 25.15 -18.68
CA ALA A 123 -1.57 23.78 -18.60
C ALA A 123 -3.09 23.82 -18.69
N ARG A 124 -3.69 22.84 -19.37
CA ARG A 124 -5.12 22.74 -19.61
C ARG A 124 -5.60 21.34 -19.27
N HIS A 125 -6.75 21.26 -18.61
CA HIS A 125 -7.45 20.01 -18.35
C HIS A 125 -8.84 20.05 -18.95
N ASP A 126 -9.24 18.96 -19.60
CA ASP A 126 -10.62 18.77 -20.04
C ASP A 126 -11.36 17.88 -19.04
N ILE A 127 -12.52 18.34 -18.56
CA ILE A 127 -13.21 17.78 -17.41
C ILE A 127 -14.68 17.55 -17.76
N GLU A 128 -15.19 16.40 -17.37
CA GLU A 128 -16.60 16.04 -17.40
C GLU A 128 -17.14 16.00 -15.97
N MET A 129 -18.27 16.65 -15.75
CA MET A 129 -19.02 16.62 -14.49
C MET A 129 -20.43 16.10 -14.73
N ARG A 130 -20.84 15.12 -13.93
CA ARG A 130 -22.17 14.53 -13.95
C ARG A 130 -22.80 14.63 -12.58
N LEU A 131 -24.01 15.20 -12.50
CA LEU A 131 -24.79 15.24 -11.27
C LEU A 131 -25.38 13.86 -10.98
N ASP A 132 -25.27 13.41 -9.74
CA ASP A 132 -26.00 12.24 -9.25
C ASP A 132 -27.30 12.69 -8.57
N ASN A 133 -27.24 13.83 -7.88
CA ASN A 133 -28.37 14.57 -7.33
C ASN A 133 -27.95 16.03 -7.09
N ASN A 134 -28.78 16.80 -6.37
CA ASN A 134 -28.51 18.20 -6.11
C ASN A 134 -27.25 18.43 -5.24
N ASP A 135 -26.86 17.50 -4.38
CA ASP A 135 -25.77 17.69 -3.40
C ASP A 135 -24.54 16.83 -3.70
N SER A 136 -24.64 15.87 -4.60
CA SER A 136 -23.53 15.03 -5.03
C SER A 136 -23.44 14.93 -6.55
N ALA A 137 -22.20 14.91 -7.01
CA ALA A 137 -21.87 14.77 -8.39
C ALA A 137 -20.57 14.00 -8.53
N SER A 138 -20.15 13.82 -9.76
CA SER A 138 -18.99 13.05 -10.09
C SER A 138 -18.17 13.74 -11.17
N LEU A 139 -16.85 13.77 -10.97
CA LEU A 139 -15.90 14.49 -11.79
C LEU A 139 -14.96 13.51 -12.50
N ASN A 140 -14.82 13.64 -13.81
CA ASN A 140 -13.94 12.83 -14.62
C ASN A 140 -12.96 13.75 -15.36
N ILE A 141 -11.70 13.71 -14.97
CA ILE A 141 -10.62 14.45 -15.65
C ILE A 141 -10.22 13.61 -16.86
N LEU A 142 -10.63 14.04 -18.05
CA LEU A 142 -10.61 13.21 -19.26
C LEU A 142 -9.18 12.80 -19.69
N ASP A 143 -8.19 13.63 -19.35
CA ASP A 143 -6.77 13.38 -19.63
C ASP A 143 -6.17 12.30 -18.70
N ILE A 144 -6.89 11.92 -17.64
CA ILE A 144 -6.45 10.96 -16.61
C ILE A 144 -7.43 9.79 -16.62
N ALA A 145 -7.09 8.79 -17.43
CA ALA A 145 -7.96 7.68 -17.82
C ALA A 145 -8.88 7.13 -16.69
N GLY A 146 -10.17 7.48 -16.79
CA GLY A 146 -11.29 6.65 -16.32
C GLY A 146 -11.66 6.71 -14.84
N ILE A 147 -11.16 7.69 -14.08
CA ILE A 147 -11.57 7.86 -12.68
C ILE A 147 -12.70 8.87 -12.60
N ARG A 148 -13.77 8.46 -11.93
CA ARG A 148 -14.89 9.32 -11.58
C ARG A 148 -14.80 9.66 -10.10
N TRP A 149 -14.35 10.87 -9.81
CA TRP A 149 -14.14 11.36 -8.45
C TRP A 149 -15.48 11.84 -7.88
N PRO A 150 -15.96 11.30 -6.76
CA PRO A 150 -17.11 11.86 -6.06
C PRO A 150 -16.79 13.28 -5.59
N ILE A 151 -17.72 14.19 -5.88
CA ILE A 151 -17.71 15.56 -5.41
C ILE A 151 -19.01 15.87 -4.69
N THR A 152 -18.91 16.67 -3.64
CA THR A 152 -20.06 17.12 -2.84
C THR A 152 -20.21 18.61 -2.97
N ARG A 153 -21.46 19.08 -3.00
CA ARG A 153 -21.76 20.51 -2.99
C ARG A 153 -21.21 21.12 -1.70
N THR A 154 -20.57 22.29 -1.83
CA THR A 154 -20.07 23.08 -0.70
C THR A 154 -20.63 24.49 -0.74
N ASN A 155 -21.07 24.97 0.42
CA ASN A 155 -21.61 26.33 0.60
C ASN A 155 -20.54 27.33 1.06
N SER A 156 -19.28 26.89 1.15
CA SER A 156 -18.17 27.69 1.66
C SER A 156 -16.93 27.37 0.85
N ARG A 157 -16.10 28.40 0.59
CA ARG A 157 -14.68 28.19 0.29
C ARG A 157 -14.06 27.45 1.47
N ALA A 158 -14.12 26.13 1.42
CA ALA A 158 -13.61 25.30 2.49
C ALA A 158 -12.11 25.62 2.60
N PRO A 159 -11.57 25.84 3.81
CA PRO A 159 -10.15 26.13 3.93
C PRO A 159 -9.38 24.92 3.39
N PHE A 160 -8.68 25.13 2.27
CA PHE A 160 -7.73 24.16 1.75
C PHE A 160 -6.81 23.75 2.89
N THR A 161 -6.76 22.46 3.14
CA THR A 161 -5.80 21.95 4.12
C THR A 161 -4.42 22.04 3.48
N LEU A 162 -3.48 22.75 4.10
CA LEU A 162 -2.13 22.94 3.55
C LEU A 162 -1.09 21.99 4.17
N ASN A 163 -1.49 21.16 5.15
CA ASN A 163 -0.62 20.24 5.87
C ASN A 163 -0.76 18.78 5.36
N TRP A 164 -0.65 18.60 4.05
CA TRP A 164 -0.57 17.26 3.48
C TRP A 164 0.79 16.63 3.78
N ASP A 165 0.79 15.31 3.96
CA ASP A 165 2.03 14.55 4.08
C ASP A 165 2.47 14.14 2.67
N ILE A 166 3.63 14.66 2.25
CA ILE A 166 4.16 14.46 0.90
C ILE A 166 4.42 12.98 0.59
N ASN A 167 4.69 12.17 1.62
CA ASN A 167 4.98 10.74 1.48
C ASN A 167 3.72 9.86 1.65
N HIS A 168 2.53 10.46 1.70
CA HIS A 168 1.28 9.73 1.89
C HIS A 168 0.53 9.53 0.58
N VAL A 169 -0.08 8.36 0.43
CA VAL A 169 -0.99 8.03 -0.68
C VAL A 169 -2.42 8.16 -0.20
N TYR A 170 -3.15 9.05 -0.85
CA TYR A 170 -4.54 9.34 -0.53
C TYR A 170 -5.46 8.65 -1.54
N THR A 171 -6.46 7.91 -1.07
CA THR A 171 -7.45 7.25 -1.93
C THR A 171 -8.78 7.99 -1.88
N ILE A 172 -9.40 8.20 -3.04
CA ILE A 172 -10.62 9.01 -3.19
C ILE A 172 -11.85 8.32 -2.55
N ASP A 173 -11.85 6.99 -2.44
CA ASP A 173 -13.02 6.19 -2.02
C ASP A 173 -12.98 5.71 -0.56
N ARG A 174 -11.94 6.02 0.23
CA ARG A 174 -11.89 5.62 1.64
C ARG A 174 -11.97 6.84 2.56
N PRO A 175 -12.85 6.82 3.58
CA PRO A 175 -12.69 7.74 4.70
C PRO A 175 -11.29 7.54 5.30
N GLU A 176 -10.54 8.63 5.55
CA GLU A 176 -9.27 8.57 6.28
C GLU A 176 -9.57 8.14 7.71
N LEU A 177 -9.54 6.83 7.92
CA LEU A 177 -9.56 6.26 9.25
C LEU A 177 -8.13 6.40 9.80
N PRO A 178 -7.96 6.93 11.02
CA PRO A 178 -6.64 6.99 11.63
C PRO A 178 -6.05 5.58 11.70
N PRO A 179 -4.70 5.45 11.70
CA PRO A 179 -4.05 4.17 11.88
C PRO A 179 -4.61 3.40 13.09
N ASN A 180 -4.73 2.10 12.94
CA ASN A 180 -5.23 1.22 13.97
C ASN A 180 -4.30 1.24 15.19
N THR A 181 -4.75 1.90 16.26
CA THR A 181 -3.96 2.11 17.48
C THR A 181 -3.54 0.80 18.16
N GLU A 182 -4.32 -0.27 17.98
CA GLU A 182 -3.99 -1.58 18.50
C GLU A 182 -2.86 -2.25 17.71
N ILE A 183 -2.87 -2.16 16.38
CA ILE A 183 -1.75 -2.64 15.55
C ILE A 183 -0.46 -1.91 15.90
N ILE A 184 -0.53 -0.59 16.05
CA ILE A 184 0.62 0.23 16.48
C ILE A 184 1.16 -0.24 17.83
N ARG A 185 0.30 -0.52 18.80
CA ARG A 185 0.70 -1.01 20.13
C ARG A 185 1.42 -2.35 20.01
N ILE A 186 0.80 -3.33 19.34
CA ILE A 186 1.37 -4.67 19.16
C ILE A 186 2.72 -4.59 18.42
N TYR A 187 2.81 -3.76 17.39
CA TYR A 187 4.05 -3.56 16.63
C TYR A 187 5.20 -3.04 17.50
N ARG A 188 4.94 -2.05 18.37
CA ARG A 188 5.95 -1.53 19.32
C ARG A 188 6.38 -2.58 20.34
N GLU A 189 5.43 -3.38 20.85
CA GLU A 189 5.73 -4.48 21.76
C GLU A 189 6.62 -5.54 21.10
N VAL A 190 6.37 -5.86 19.83
CA VAL A 190 7.18 -6.80 19.05
C VAL A 190 8.59 -6.26 18.82
N GLN A 191 8.74 -4.97 18.47
CA GLN A 191 10.07 -4.37 18.27
C GLN A 191 10.91 -4.28 19.54
N SER A 192 10.26 -4.08 20.69
CA SER A 192 10.94 -3.92 21.99
C SER A 192 11.20 -5.24 22.72
N SER A 193 10.67 -6.36 22.23
CA SER A 193 10.80 -7.65 22.91
C SER A 193 12.21 -8.23 22.80
N LYS A 194 12.75 -8.67 23.94
CA LYS A 194 13.98 -9.47 24.08
C LYS A 194 13.75 -10.65 25.04
N SER A 195 12.50 -11.08 25.22
CA SER A 195 12.08 -11.83 26.41
C SER A 195 12.11 -13.35 26.20
N PRO A 196 12.47 -14.16 27.21
CA PRO A 196 12.36 -15.62 27.14
C PRO A 196 10.92 -16.15 27.02
N ASN A 197 9.91 -15.39 27.45
CA ASN A 197 8.47 -15.76 27.32
C ASN A 197 7.85 -15.27 25.99
N GLU A 198 8.69 -14.92 25.01
CA GLU A 198 8.27 -14.29 23.77
C GLU A 198 7.50 -15.23 22.84
N GLU A 199 7.64 -16.55 22.99
CA GLU A 199 6.93 -17.53 22.18
C GLU A 199 5.40 -17.53 22.45
N ILE A 200 4.99 -17.64 23.71
CA ILE A 200 3.56 -17.63 24.10
C ILE A 200 2.94 -16.25 23.85
N ALA A 201 3.63 -15.18 24.26
CA ALA A 201 3.17 -13.81 24.01
C ALA A 201 3.13 -13.50 22.50
N GLY A 202 4.04 -14.07 21.72
CA GLY A 202 4.06 -14.02 20.27
C GLY A 202 2.83 -14.65 19.64
N ALA A 203 2.48 -15.87 20.06
CA ALA A 203 1.29 -16.56 19.57
C ALA A 203 -0.01 -15.79 19.84
N ALA A 204 -0.17 -15.22 21.04
CA ALA A 204 -1.34 -14.40 21.37
C ALA A 204 -1.42 -13.11 20.53
N ARG A 205 -0.28 -12.42 20.33
CA ARG A 205 -0.21 -11.23 19.45
C ARG A 205 -0.55 -11.56 18.00
N LEU A 206 -0.01 -12.67 17.47
CA LEU A 206 -0.30 -13.14 16.11
C LEU A 206 -1.80 -13.41 15.92
N GLN A 207 -2.42 -14.10 16.88
CA GLN A 207 -3.86 -14.35 16.82
C GLN A 207 -4.65 -13.04 16.85
N ARG A 208 -4.27 -12.10 17.72
CA ARG A 208 -4.95 -10.80 17.81
C ARG A 208 -4.87 -10.00 16.51
N VAL A 209 -3.71 -10.00 15.84
CA VAL A 209 -3.56 -9.34 14.53
C VAL A 209 -4.48 -9.97 13.49
N LYS A 210 -4.60 -11.30 13.46
CA LYS A 210 -5.53 -11.99 12.54
C LYS A 210 -6.99 -11.62 12.79
N ASP A 211 -7.38 -11.48 14.05
CA ASP A 211 -8.73 -11.03 14.41
C ASP A 211 -9.00 -9.60 13.93
N ILE A 212 -8.01 -8.71 14.00
CA ILE A 212 -8.11 -7.33 13.48
C ILE A 212 -8.25 -7.35 11.95
N ILE A 213 -7.49 -8.21 11.27
CA ILE A 213 -7.55 -8.39 9.81
C ILE A 213 -8.93 -8.93 9.39
N SER A 214 -9.43 -9.98 10.04
CA SER A 214 -10.72 -10.59 9.69
C SER A 214 -11.91 -9.66 9.92
N GLN A 215 -11.77 -8.70 10.85
CA GLN A 215 -12.74 -7.64 11.10
C GLN A 215 -12.63 -6.47 10.10
N GLY A 216 -11.69 -6.50 9.15
CA GLY A 216 -11.51 -5.44 8.15
C GLY A 216 -10.99 -4.13 8.74
N LYS A 217 -10.26 -4.17 9.86
CA LYS A 217 -9.84 -2.99 10.63
C LYS A 217 -8.46 -2.43 10.26
N LEU A 218 -7.89 -2.84 9.12
CA LEU A 218 -6.68 -2.25 8.55
C LEU A 218 -7.08 -1.24 7.48
N HIS A 219 -6.60 -0.01 7.62
CA HIS A 219 -7.09 1.10 6.80
C HIS A 219 -5.97 1.83 6.06
N THR A 220 -4.84 2.03 6.72
CA THR A 220 -3.70 2.81 6.21
C THR A 220 -2.56 1.90 5.73
N ALA A 221 -1.68 2.43 4.88
CA ALA A 221 -0.45 1.72 4.47
C ALA A 221 0.37 1.24 5.68
N GLN A 222 0.44 2.07 6.72
CA GLN A 222 1.09 1.77 8.00
C GLN A 222 0.45 0.55 8.69
N ASP A 223 -0.88 0.45 8.73
CA ASP A 223 -1.58 -0.70 9.34
C ASP A 223 -1.19 -2.00 8.65
N PHE A 224 -1.20 -1.98 7.32
CA PHE A 224 -0.84 -3.13 6.49
C PHE A 224 0.62 -3.54 6.72
N ASN A 225 1.57 -2.59 6.68
CA ASN A 225 2.98 -2.89 6.88
C ASN A 225 3.26 -3.40 8.30
N GLN A 226 2.69 -2.77 9.32
CA GLN A 226 2.88 -3.20 10.71
C GLN A 226 2.27 -4.57 10.98
N ALA A 227 1.07 -4.85 10.47
CA ALA A 227 0.47 -6.18 10.56
C ALA A 227 1.33 -7.23 9.84
N ALA A 228 1.84 -6.91 8.65
CA ALA A 228 2.76 -7.76 7.91
C ALA A 228 4.04 -8.07 8.71
N TYR A 229 4.65 -7.05 9.30
CA TYR A 229 5.84 -7.20 10.13
C TYR A 229 5.62 -8.14 11.31
N ILE A 230 4.47 -8.00 11.99
CA ILE A 230 4.13 -8.85 13.13
C ILE A 230 3.93 -10.30 12.66
N LEU A 231 3.16 -10.53 11.60
CA LEU A 231 2.87 -11.86 11.06
C LEU A 231 4.12 -12.56 10.51
N ASN A 232 5.08 -11.81 9.96
CA ASN A 232 6.33 -12.36 9.45
C ASN A 232 7.20 -13.02 10.54
N ARG A 233 6.88 -12.86 11.83
CA ARG A 233 7.57 -13.56 12.94
C ARG A 233 6.95 -14.90 13.30
N SER A 234 5.85 -15.27 12.65
CA SER A 234 5.18 -16.54 12.89
C SER A 234 6.01 -17.71 12.35
N SER A 235 5.95 -18.85 13.02
CA SER A 235 6.52 -20.11 12.55
C SER A 235 5.62 -20.84 11.54
N LYS A 236 4.49 -20.23 11.13
CA LYS A 236 3.52 -20.81 10.19
C LYS A 236 3.68 -20.21 8.79
N ALA A 237 3.72 -21.07 7.78
CA ALA A 237 3.88 -20.65 6.39
C ALA A 237 2.73 -19.74 5.93
N GLU A 238 1.50 -20.04 6.33
CA GLU A 238 0.31 -19.27 5.94
C GLU A 238 0.39 -17.83 6.45
N ASP A 239 1.01 -17.63 7.61
CA ASP A 239 1.19 -16.31 8.21
C ASP A 239 2.26 -15.50 7.48
N ALA A 240 3.33 -16.15 7.02
CA ALA A 240 4.35 -15.52 6.19
C ALA A 240 3.78 -15.12 4.82
N LEU A 241 2.94 -15.96 4.21
CA LEU A 241 2.28 -15.62 2.95
C LEU A 241 1.27 -14.46 3.10
N LEU A 242 0.50 -14.47 4.19
CA LEU A 242 -0.38 -13.35 4.52
C LEU A 242 0.42 -12.06 4.78
N ALA A 243 1.54 -12.16 5.50
CA ALA A 243 2.45 -11.03 5.72
C ALA A 243 2.95 -10.44 4.39
N HIS A 244 3.35 -11.29 3.44
CA HIS A 244 3.77 -10.83 2.11
C HIS A 244 2.65 -10.06 1.40
N SER A 245 1.44 -10.61 1.40
CA SER A 245 0.28 -9.98 0.76
C SER A 245 -0.06 -8.62 1.39
N LEU A 246 0.04 -8.50 2.71
CA LEU A 246 -0.17 -7.25 3.44
C LEU A 246 0.94 -6.22 3.15
N ALA A 247 2.20 -6.65 3.06
CA ALA A 247 3.30 -5.76 2.69
C ALA A 247 3.13 -5.23 1.24
N MET A 248 2.67 -6.07 0.32
CA MET A 248 2.32 -5.63 -1.05
C MET A 248 1.15 -4.64 -1.04
N ALA A 249 0.16 -4.83 -0.18
CA ALA A 249 -0.92 -3.85 0.00
C ALA A 249 -0.39 -2.51 0.58
N ALA A 250 0.56 -2.55 1.52
CA ALA A 250 1.20 -1.35 2.04
C ALA A 250 1.98 -0.59 0.95
N LEU A 251 2.76 -1.30 0.13
CA LEU A 251 3.46 -0.74 -1.04
C LEU A 251 2.50 -0.11 -2.05
N ALA A 252 1.37 -0.78 -2.34
CA ALA A 252 0.34 -0.24 -3.23
C ALA A 252 -0.33 1.03 -2.66
N ASN A 253 -0.27 1.21 -1.33
CA ASN A 253 -0.69 2.42 -0.63
C ASN A 253 0.50 3.34 -0.29
N GLY A 254 1.65 3.18 -0.98
CA GLY A 254 2.84 4.03 -0.96
C GLY A 254 3.72 4.01 0.28
N ASP A 255 3.57 3.01 1.17
CA ASP A 255 4.59 2.78 2.19
C ASP A 255 5.79 2.06 1.56
N GLU A 256 6.75 2.83 1.01
CA GLU A 256 7.97 2.30 0.41
C GLU A 256 8.80 1.45 1.40
N THR A 257 8.70 1.73 2.71
CA THR A 257 9.42 0.98 3.74
C THR A 257 8.95 -0.48 3.83
N ALA A 258 7.74 -0.77 3.35
CA ALA A 258 7.17 -2.11 3.33
C ALA A 258 7.91 -3.07 2.38
N ILE A 259 8.78 -2.57 1.48
CA ILE A 259 9.59 -3.42 0.60
C ILE A 259 10.48 -4.40 1.38
N THR A 260 10.98 -3.97 2.54
CA THR A 260 11.77 -4.83 3.43
C THR A 260 10.91 -5.93 4.03
N THR A 261 9.68 -5.61 4.45
CA THR A 261 8.75 -6.61 4.97
C THR A 261 8.30 -7.58 3.87
N ALA A 262 8.09 -7.10 2.64
CA ALA A 262 7.67 -7.90 1.50
C ALA A 262 8.73 -8.95 1.08
N THR A 263 10.00 -8.54 1.01
CA THR A 263 11.11 -9.45 0.70
C THR A 263 11.37 -10.45 1.83
N ASN A 264 11.40 -9.99 3.09
CA ASN A 264 11.59 -10.85 4.25
C ASN A 264 10.50 -11.93 4.36
N SER A 265 9.24 -11.56 4.12
CA SER A 265 8.11 -12.48 4.26
C SER A 265 8.03 -13.52 3.14
N LEU A 266 8.45 -13.18 1.91
CA LEU A 266 8.51 -14.18 0.84
C LEU A 266 9.60 -15.21 1.11
N ASP A 267 10.81 -14.78 1.48
CA ASP A 267 11.90 -15.69 1.84
C ASP A 267 11.52 -16.57 3.03
N HIS A 268 10.88 -16.00 4.05
CA HIS A 268 10.40 -16.76 5.21
C HIS A 268 9.35 -17.81 4.81
N TYR A 269 8.39 -17.44 3.95
CA TYR A 269 7.42 -18.38 3.39
C TYR A 269 8.10 -19.52 2.63
N LEU A 270 9.08 -19.22 1.78
CA LEU A 270 9.83 -20.22 1.03
C LEU A 270 10.56 -21.18 1.98
N MET A 271 11.26 -20.64 2.98
CA MET A 271 12.02 -21.42 3.96
C MET A 271 11.12 -22.35 4.79
N LEU A 272 9.96 -21.86 5.26
CA LEU A 272 9.00 -22.69 6.00
C LEU A 272 8.40 -23.83 5.16
N ASN A 273 8.38 -23.69 3.83
CA ASN A 273 7.95 -24.72 2.89
C ASN A 273 9.11 -25.57 2.33
N GLY A 274 10.31 -25.46 2.89
CA GLY A 274 11.49 -26.22 2.42
C GLY A 274 11.96 -25.82 1.01
N ARG A 275 11.65 -24.61 0.56
CA ARG A 275 12.14 -24.03 -0.69
C ARG A 275 13.34 -23.11 -0.39
N PRO A 276 14.28 -22.95 -1.34
CA PRO A 276 15.33 -21.95 -1.22
C PRO A 276 14.77 -20.53 -1.10
N GLN A 277 15.34 -19.73 -0.22
CA GLN A 277 15.09 -18.28 -0.21
C GLN A 277 15.76 -17.63 -1.42
N ILE A 278 15.27 -16.47 -1.86
CA ILE A 278 15.72 -15.79 -3.10
C ILE A 278 16.26 -14.38 -2.86
N TYR A 279 15.90 -13.73 -1.74
CA TYR A 279 16.45 -12.44 -1.32
C TYR A 279 17.56 -12.54 -0.27
N GLY A 280 17.73 -13.70 0.37
CA GLY A 280 18.80 -13.91 1.37
C GLY A 280 18.53 -13.18 2.68
N THR A 281 17.26 -13.00 3.04
CA THR A 281 16.82 -12.24 4.21
C THR A 281 16.73 -13.08 5.49
N CYS A 282 16.51 -14.40 5.40
CA CYS A 282 16.50 -15.30 6.55
C CYS A 282 17.93 -15.62 6.99
N ARG A 283 18.23 -15.40 8.29
CA ARG A 283 19.56 -15.59 8.89
C ARG A 283 19.52 -16.56 10.07
N GLN A 284 20.65 -17.22 10.33
CA GLN A 284 20.83 -18.18 11.43
C GLN A 284 20.80 -17.55 12.83
N GLY A 285 20.84 -16.23 12.94
CA GLY A 285 20.82 -15.50 14.21
C GLY A 285 20.27 -14.09 14.05
N LEU A 286 20.10 -13.41 15.18
CA LEU A 286 19.51 -12.07 15.25
C LEU A 286 20.48 -10.94 14.88
N ALA A 287 21.77 -11.23 14.77
CA ALA A 287 22.76 -10.22 14.40
C ALA A 287 22.67 -9.92 12.90
N LYS A 288 22.84 -8.65 12.51
CA LYS A 288 22.80 -8.23 11.10
C LYS A 288 23.80 -8.99 10.23
N ASN A 289 24.94 -9.38 10.80
CA ASN A 289 26.02 -10.10 10.12
C ASN A 289 25.93 -11.61 10.33
N SER A 290 24.82 -12.14 10.88
CA SER A 290 24.62 -13.58 10.99
C SER A 290 24.59 -14.20 9.58
N PRO A 291 25.18 -15.39 9.41
CA PRO A 291 25.12 -16.09 8.13
C PRO A 291 23.68 -16.26 7.69
N ILE A 292 23.44 -16.16 6.38
CA ILE A 292 22.14 -16.50 5.83
C ILE A 292 21.83 -17.97 6.09
N GLN A 293 20.55 -18.26 6.29
CA GLN A 293 20.07 -19.60 6.46
C GLN A 293 20.00 -20.29 5.08
N GLN A 294 20.57 -21.49 4.95
CA GLN A 294 20.44 -22.27 3.72
C GLN A 294 19.10 -23.02 3.71
N PRO A 295 18.49 -23.28 2.54
CA PRO A 295 19.02 -23.04 1.19
C PRO A 295 18.77 -21.62 0.63
N TYR A 296 19.71 -21.10 -0.16
CA TYR A 296 19.60 -19.85 -0.92
C TYR A 296 19.78 -20.11 -2.43
N ASP A 297 18.84 -19.64 -3.25
CA ASP A 297 18.94 -19.69 -4.71
C ASP A 297 19.32 -18.30 -5.24
N ASN A 298 20.57 -18.17 -5.67
CA ASN A 298 21.13 -16.94 -6.21
C ASN A 298 20.90 -16.77 -7.72
N THR A 299 20.17 -17.68 -8.35
CA THR A 299 19.86 -17.65 -9.79
C THR A 299 18.42 -17.28 -10.09
N ALA A 300 17.53 -17.36 -9.10
CA ALA A 300 16.09 -17.08 -9.24
C ALA A 300 15.80 -15.65 -9.73
N ILE A 301 16.58 -14.67 -9.27
CA ILE A 301 16.45 -13.27 -9.65
C ILE A 301 17.82 -12.64 -9.90
N PRO A 302 17.96 -11.78 -10.94
CA PRO A 302 19.21 -11.08 -11.19
C PRO A 302 19.50 -10.04 -10.10
N GLU A 303 20.78 -9.74 -9.86
CA GLU A 303 21.23 -8.74 -8.89
C GLU A 303 20.59 -7.36 -9.13
N SER A 304 20.39 -6.97 -10.39
CA SER A 304 19.72 -5.70 -10.72
C SER A 304 18.29 -5.65 -10.16
N LEU A 305 17.53 -6.74 -10.28
CA LEU A 305 16.18 -6.81 -9.72
C LEU A 305 16.20 -6.87 -8.18
N ARG A 306 17.16 -7.56 -7.57
CA ARG A 306 17.36 -7.53 -6.11
C ARG A 306 17.55 -6.11 -5.59
N HIS A 307 18.40 -5.34 -6.28
CA HIS A 307 18.69 -3.96 -5.91
C HIS A 307 17.44 -3.07 -5.97
N GLU A 308 16.63 -3.17 -7.03
CA GLU A 308 15.36 -2.45 -7.13
C GLU A 308 14.37 -2.83 -6.01
N LEU A 309 14.44 -4.06 -5.51
CA LEU A 309 13.59 -4.57 -4.43
C LEU A 309 14.20 -4.35 -3.03
N GLY A 310 15.22 -3.51 -2.91
CA GLY A 310 15.83 -3.14 -1.62
C GLY A 310 16.72 -4.22 -0.98
N ALA A 311 17.04 -5.30 -1.70
CA ALA A 311 17.92 -6.36 -1.24
C ALA A 311 19.40 -6.06 -1.57
N PHE A 312 19.96 -5.03 -0.94
CA PHE A 312 21.25 -4.42 -1.31
C PHE A 312 22.52 -5.24 -1.01
N GLU A 313 22.43 -6.32 -0.23
CA GLU A 313 23.60 -7.16 0.04
C GLU A 313 23.99 -7.95 -1.22
N PRO A 314 25.24 -7.81 -1.73
CA PRO A 314 25.64 -8.46 -2.98
C PRO A 314 25.53 -9.98 -2.91
N ILE A 315 25.07 -10.62 -3.98
CA ILE A 315 24.96 -12.09 -4.07
C ILE A 315 26.27 -12.79 -3.68
N ALA A 316 27.43 -12.24 -4.06
CA ALA A 316 28.74 -12.81 -3.73
C ALA A 316 28.99 -12.90 -2.22
N SER A 317 28.50 -11.93 -1.44
CA SER A 317 28.61 -11.96 0.02
C SER A 317 27.67 -12.96 0.67
N LEU A 318 26.52 -13.23 0.03
CA LEU A 318 25.53 -14.22 0.47
C LEU A 318 25.91 -15.67 0.13
N ALA A 319 26.68 -15.88 -0.95
CA ALA A 319 27.08 -17.20 -1.44
C ALA A 319 28.10 -17.93 -0.53
N SER A 320 28.62 -17.27 0.50
CA SER A 320 29.67 -17.79 1.39
C SER A 320 29.14 -18.74 2.47
N SER A 321 28.56 -19.88 2.07
CA SER A 321 28.34 -21.06 2.94
C SER A 321 28.17 -22.37 2.14
N THR A 322 28.52 -22.38 0.85
CA THR A 322 28.19 -23.50 -0.04
C THR A 322 29.41 -23.94 -0.86
N ALA A 323 30.46 -24.41 -0.18
CA ALA A 323 31.58 -25.06 -0.86
C ALA A 323 32.38 -25.99 0.07
N GLU A 324 31.71 -26.96 0.71
CA GLU A 324 32.36 -28.23 1.08
C GLU A 324 31.36 -29.38 0.89
N LYS A 325 31.07 -29.69 -0.38
CA LYS A 325 30.61 -31.01 -0.78
C LYS A 325 31.61 -31.54 -1.80
N THR A 326 32.67 -32.14 -1.30
CA THR A 326 33.49 -33.08 -2.06
C THR A 326 32.56 -34.15 -2.64
N PRO A 327 32.57 -34.42 -3.94
CA PRO A 327 31.78 -35.51 -4.49
C PRO A 327 32.41 -36.82 -4.03
N VAL A 328 31.74 -37.51 -3.09
CA VAL A 328 32.03 -38.92 -2.83
C VAL A 328 31.62 -39.67 -4.08
N ALA A 329 32.63 -40.18 -4.79
CA ALA A 329 32.48 -41.05 -5.93
C ALA A 329 31.51 -42.19 -5.59
N ALA A 330 30.53 -42.39 -6.46
CA ALA A 330 29.67 -43.56 -6.46
C ALA A 330 30.53 -44.81 -6.67
N SER A 331 30.75 -45.59 -5.62
CA SER A 331 31.17 -46.99 -5.77
C SER A 331 29.92 -47.86 -5.89
N VAL A 332 29.87 -48.51 -7.04
CA VAL A 332 28.84 -49.47 -7.46
C VAL A 332 28.79 -50.65 -6.48
N ALA A 333 27.57 -51.02 -6.12
CA ALA A 333 27.25 -52.20 -5.33
C ALA A 333 27.75 -53.49 -6.03
N THR A 334 28.45 -54.33 -5.27
CA THR A 334 28.51 -55.76 -5.58
C THR A 334 28.41 -56.56 -4.28
N GLU A 335 27.33 -57.33 -4.20
CA GLU A 335 27.08 -58.58 -3.47
C GLU A 335 27.80 -58.87 -2.13
N ASN A 336 26.99 -59.04 -1.09
CA ASN A 336 27.32 -59.82 0.11
C ASN A 336 27.02 -61.31 -0.12
N PRO A 337 27.78 -62.21 0.53
CA PRO A 337 27.11 -63.24 1.30
C PRO A 337 27.67 -63.40 2.74
N ILE A 338 26.71 -63.40 3.68
CA ILE A 338 26.56 -64.24 4.89
C ILE A 338 27.85 -64.71 5.60
N LYS A 339 28.00 -64.32 6.88
CA LYS A 339 28.38 -65.24 7.98
C LYS A 339 28.15 -64.67 9.38
N ASP A 340 27.64 -65.55 10.23
CA ASP A 340 27.31 -65.41 11.65
C ASP A 340 28.45 -64.94 12.56
N LYS A 341 28.12 -64.19 13.63
CA LYS A 341 28.50 -64.51 15.03
C LYS A 341 27.99 -63.49 16.07
N VAL A 342 27.04 -63.95 16.89
CA VAL A 342 27.00 -63.98 18.37
C VAL A 342 27.61 -62.81 19.18
N ALA A 343 26.76 -62.18 20.00
CA ALA A 343 27.07 -61.19 21.06
C ALA A 343 27.83 -61.80 22.26
N PRO A 344 28.41 -60.98 23.18
CA PRO A 344 27.64 -60.69 24.40
C PRO A 344 27.83 -59.30 25.02
N THR A 345 26.85 -58.99 25.88
CA THR A 345 26.65 -57.92 26.87
C THR A 345 27.75 -57.70 27.91
N THR A 346 27.96 -56.43 28.32
CA THR A 346 27.99 -55.97 29.74
C THR A 346 27.99 -54.41 29.85
N PRO A 347 27.54 -53.82 30.99
CA PRO A 347 27.09 -52.42 31.11
C PRO A 347 28.15 -51.47 31.69
N ILE A 348 27.97 -50.15 31.50
CA ILE A 348 28.79 -49.11 32.15
C ILE A 348 27.95 -48.29 33.15
N ILE A 349 28.60 -48.09 34.29
CA ILE A 349 28.17 -47.61 35.61
C ILE A 349 28.06 -46.08 35.67
N ILE A 350 27.11 -45.63 36.50
CA ILE A 350 26.85 -44.24 36.94
C ILE A 350 28.04 -43.69 37.72
N ASN A 351 28.45 -42.44 37.46
CA ASN A 351 29.17 -41.66 38.46
C ASN A 351 28.61 -40.23 38.59
N ARG A 352 28.26 -39.89 39.84
CA ARG A 352 27.60 -38.66 40.29
C ARG A 352 28.57 -37.95 41.26
N ALA A 353 29.11 -36.80 40.87
CA ALA A 353 29.79 -35.84 41.75
C ALA A 353 29.88 -34.49 40.99
N GLY A 354 29.63 -33.32 41.56
CA GLY A 354 29.38 -32.95 42.94
C GLY A 354 28.78 -31.55 43.05
N ARG A 355 28.12 -31.32 44.20
CA ARG A 355 27.58 -30.06 44.70
C ARG A 355 28.68 -29.01 44.87
N ARG A 356 28.43 -27.76 44.50
CA ARG A 356 29.06 -26.58 45.14
C ARG A 356 28.01 -25.78 45.92
N LYS A 357 28.39 -25.48 47.16
CA LYS A 357 27.64 -24.80 48.21
C LYS A 357 27.52 -23.30 47.91
N ILE A 358 26.35 -22.73 48.22
CA ILE A 358 26.11 -21.29 48.32
C ILE A 358 26.32 -20.92 49.80
N ALA A 359 27.08 -19.85 50.08
CA ALA A 359 27.19 -19.27 51.41
C ALA A 359 26.60 -17.85 51.40
N MET A 360 25.74 -17.58 52.39
CA MET A 360 25.16 -16.26 52.70
C MET A 360 26.10 -15.43 53.58
N GLY A 361 26.07 -14.11 53.39
CA GLY A 361 26.59 -13.10 54.33
C GLY A 361 26.64 -11.68 53.74
N GLN A 362 25.63 -10.86 54.05
CA GLN A 362 25.48 -9.40 53.82
C GLN A 362 26.45 -8.55 54.72
N PRO A 363 26.45 -7.18 54.78
CA PRO A 363 25.59 -6.13 54.17
C PRO A 363 26.26 -4.82 53.63
N THR A 364 25.40 -3.94 53.07
CA THR A 364 25.41 -2.45 52.95
C THR A 364 26.47 -1.76 52.06
N THR A 365 26.07 -0.88 51.13
CA THR A 365 25.75 0.54 51.40
C THR A 365 24.98 1.22 50.26
N ALA A 366 24.09 2.13 50.63
CA ALA A 366 23.31 3.00 49.77
C ALA A 366 24.18 4.07 49.07
N LYS A 367 23.87 4.42 47.82
CA LYS A 367 24.43 5.60 47.15
C LYS A 367 23.33 6.47 46.53
N LYS A 368 23.38 7.73 46.95
CA LYS A 368 22.47 8.85 46.66
C LYS A 368 22.42 9.22 45.17
N THR A 369 21.21 9.57 44.72
CA THR A 369 20.88 10.30 43.49
C THR A 369 21.27 11.79 43.62
N PRO A 370 21.79 12.44 42.58
CA PRO A 370 21.76 13.87 42.43
C PRO A 370 20.67 14.31 41.44
N THR A 371 19.81 15.21 41.93
CA THR A 371 18.86 16.05 41.17
C THR A 371 19.63 17.16 40.44
N MET A 372 19.28 17.45 39.18
CA MET A 372 19.67 18.70 38.53
C MET A 372 18.49 19.30 37.75
N ALA A 373 18.37 20.62 37.89
CA ALA A 373 17.25 21.52 37.62
C ALA A 373 17.05 21.83 36.11
N PRO A 374 15.91 22.42 35.71
CA PRO A 374 15.58 22.69 34.31
C PRO A 374 16.35 23.91 33.77
N GLN A 375 16.70 23.86 32.49
CA GLN A 375 17.23 25.01 31.74
C GLN A 375 16.09 25.67 30.95
N ASN A 376 16.14 27.00 30.96
CA ASN A 376 15.21 27.96 30.36
C ASN A 376 15.03 27.84 28.85
#